data_AF-A0A354GF84-F1
#
_entry.id   AF-A0A354GF84-F1
#
_cell.length_a   1.000
_cell.length_b   1.000
_cell.length_c   1.000
_cell.angle_alpha   90.00
_cell.angle_beta   90.00
_cell.angle_gamma   90.00
#
_symmetry.space_group_name_H-M   'P 1'
#
loop_
_entity.id
_entity.type
_entity.pdbx_description
1 polymer ?
#
loop_
_entity_poly.entity_id
_entity_poly.type
_entity_poly.pdbx_seq_one_letter_code
_entity_poly.pdbx_strand_id
1 'polypeptide(L)'
;VGLGIQGLADAFIMLRLPFTSDDAKKLNQEIFETLYFAAVTSSMEVAKVKGAYSTFKGSPMSEGEFQYNMWGVKDEELSGRWDWKTLRKDVLEHGVRNSLLVAPMPTASTSQILGNNEAFEPYTSNIYTRRVLSGEFIVVNKHLLEDLVDLGIWDNDMKEEIMRANGSIQHIRSIPQDLKELYKTVWEMSMKDIIDMARQRGYFIDQSQSLNLFMKDPDFGKLTSMHFYAWKSGLKTGMYYLRTKSAVNAKQFTLNIEKKEEDNPLSPEEFKAMIEASKDAGPDDCLMCGS
;
A
#
# COMPACT_ATOMS: atom_id res chain seq x y z
N VAL A 1 -17.09 4.06 -12.24
CA VAL A 1 -15.74 3.52 -12.47
C VAL A 1 -15.09 3.33 -11.10
N GLY A 2 -13.87 2.77 -11.02
CA GLY A 2 -13.19 2.59 -9.73
C GLY A 2 -11.69 2.72 -9.92
N LEU A 3 -11.16 3.91 -9.64
CA LEU A 3 -9.74 4.20 -9.60
C LEU A 3 -9.18 3.73 -8.27
N GLY A 4 -8.05 3.03 -8.33
CA GLY A 4 -7.29 2.62 -7.15
C GLY A 4 -5.83 3.06 -7.29
N ILE A 5 -5.03 2.66 -6.30
CA ILE A 5 -3.58 2.86 -6.30
C ILE A 5 -2.91 1.52 -6.02
N GLN A 6 -1.61 1.47 -6.25
CA GLN A 6 -0.69 0.43 -5.78
C GLN A 6 0.66 1.09 -5.43
N GLY A 7 1.50 0.41 -4.67
CA GLY A 7 2.83 0.91 -4.32
C GLY A 7 2.82 2.03 -3.28
N LEU A 8 1.79 2.13 -2.42
CA LEU A 8 1.78 3.15 -1.35
C LEU A 8 2.95 2.95 -0.38
N ALA A 9 3.23 1.69 0.00
CA ALA A 9 4.36 1.39 0.88
C ALA A 9 5.70 1.72 0.22
N ASP A 10 5.86 1.42 -1.07
CA ASP A 10 7.05 1.81 -1.83
C ASP A 10 7.24 3.32 -1.81
N ALA A 11 6.19 4.09 -2.09
CA ALA A 11 6.25 5.55 -2.07
C ALA A 11 6.69 6.10 -0.71
N PHE A 12 6.18 5.55 0.39
CA PHE A 12 6.60 5.94 1.74
C PHE A 12 8.07 5.60 1.99
N ILE A 13 8.52 4.41 1.61
CA ILE A 13 9.92 4.00 1.78
C ILE A 13 10.86 4.89 0.97
N MET A 14 10.52 5.16 -0.30
CA MET A 14 11.30 6.03 -1.18
C MET A 14 11.41 7.47 -0.65
N LEU A 15 10.38 7.94 0.07
CA LEU A 15 10.37 9.25 0.72
C LEU A 15 10.93 9.23 2.16
N ARG A 16 11.44 8.08 2.62
CA ARG A 16 11.97 7.87 3.99
C ARG A 16 10.95 8.16 5.09
N LEU A 17 9.69 7.80 4.83
CA LEU A 17 8.58 7.95 5.77
C LEU A 17 8.18 6.59 6.37
N PRO A 18 8.36 6.35 7.67
CA PRO A 18 7.78 5.18 8.32
C PRO A 18 6.27 5.14 8.10
N PHE A 19 5.71 3.98 7.80
CA PHE A 19 4.34 3.84 7.27
C PHE A 19 3.27 4.53 8.15
N THR A 20 3.41 4.45 9.47
CA THR A 20 2.45 5.03 10.44
C THR A 20 2.92 6.34 11.06
N SER A 21 3.96 6.98 10.51
CA SER A 21 4.40 8.32 10.90
C SER A 21 3.35 9.38 10.56
N ASP A 22 3.38 10.52 11.25
CA ASP A 22 2.44 11.62 10.99
C ASP A 22 2.59 12.20 9.58
N ASP A 23 3.83 12.25 9.07
CA ASP A 23 4.10 12.66 7.69
C ASP A 23 3.54 11.68 6.66
N ALA A 24 3.65 10.37 6.89
CA ALA A 24 3.03 9.36 6.03
C ALA A 24 1.49 9.41 6.09
N LYS A 25 0.91 9.66 7.26
CA LYS A 25 -0.54 9.87 7.43
C LYS A 25 -1.04 11.09 6.67
N LYS A 26 -0.30 12.21 6.74
CA LYS A 26 -0.59 13.43 5.97
C LYS A 26 -0.47 13.17 4.47
N LEU A 27 0.62 12.56 4.03
CA LEU A 27 0.84 12.25 2.61
C LEU A 27 -0.23 11.29 2.07
N ASN A 28 -0.64 10.28 2.85
CA ASN A 28 -1.76 9.41 2.51
C ASN A 28 -3.03 10.24 2.22
N GLN A 29 -3.38 11.17 3.10
CA GLN A 29 -4.55 12.01 2.90
C GLN A 29 -4.42 12.85 1.62
N GLU A 30 -3.27 13.48 1.40
CA GLU A 30 -3.01 14.33 0.23
C GLU A 30 -3.00 13.57 -1.10
N ILE A 31 -2.50 12.33 -1.14
CA ILE A 31 -2.56 11.46 -2.32
C ILE A 31 -4.01 11.21 -2.72
N PHE A 32 -4.85 10.85 -1.75
CA PHE A 32 -6.25 10.53 -2.03
C PHE A 32 -7.11 11.77 -2.29
N GLU A 33 -6.82 12.90 -1.67
CA GLU A 33 -7.41 14.19 -2.03
C GLU A 33 -7.11 14.52 -3.49
N THR A 34 -5.84 14.39 -3.91
CA THR A 34 -5.40 14.62 -5.28
C THR A 34 -6.08 13.68 -6.27
N LEU A 35 -6.13 12.38 -5.95
CA LEU A 35 -6.76 11.38 -6.80
C LEU A 35 -8.24 11.69 -7.01
N TYR A 36 -8.96 12.04 -5.94
CA TYR A 36 -10.38 12.36 -6.02
C TYR A 36 -10.63 13.67 -6.78
N PHE A 37 -9.85 14.71 -6.51
CA PHE A 37 -9.94 15.98 -7.23
C PHE A 37 -9.75 15.78 -8.75
N ALA A 38 -8.70 15.05 -9.14
CA ALA A 38 -8.41 14.75 -10.54
C ALA A 38 -9.53 13.92 -11.18
N ALA A 39 -10.05 12.92 -10.47
CA ALA A 39 -11.11 12.06 -10.98
C ALA A 39 -12.43 12.83 -11.19
N VAL A 40 -12.82 13.68 -10.24
CA VAL A 40 -14.02 14.51 -10.35
C VAL A 40 -13.86 15.53 -11.48
N THR A 41 -12.69 16.18 -11.57
CA THR A 41 -12.34 17.12 -12.65
C THR A 41 -12.49 16.45 -14.01
N SER A 42 -11.85 15.30 -14.22
CA SER A 42 -11.92 14.58 -15.50
C SER A 42 -13.35 14.13 -15.82
N SER A 43 -14.10 13.64 -14.83
CA SER A 43 -15.49 13.24 -15.01
C SER A 43 -16.40 14.42 -15.40
N MET A 44 -16.15 15.60 -14.82
CA MET A 44 -16.83 16.85 -15.18
C MET A 44 -16.46 17.33 -16.59
N GLU A 45 -15.18 17.28 -16.97
CA GLU A 45 -14.72 17.62 -18.32
C GLU A 45 -15.36 16.74 -19.40
N VAL A 46 -15.49 15.44 -19.13
CA VAL A 46 -16.21 14.54 -20.05
C VAL A 46 -17.70 14.87 -20.09
N ALA A 47 -18.30 15.31 -18.98
CA ALA A 47 -19.70 15.73 -18.93
C ALA A 47 -19.97 17.00 -19.75
N LYS A 48 -19.02 17.95 -19.81
CA LYS A 48 -19.10 19.13 -20.69
C LYS A 48 -19.33 18.74 -22.16
N VAL A 49 -18.72 17.63 -22.60
CA VAL A 49 -18.81 17.16 -24.00
C VAL A 49 -19.94 16.16 -24.22
N LYS A 50 -20.13 15.21 -23.29
CA LYS A 50 -21.01 14.05 -23.48
C LYS A 50 -22.31 14.12 -22.65
N GLY A 51 -22.49 15.18 -21.88
CA GLY A 51 -23.53 15.29 -20.86
C GLY A 51 -23.23 14.46 -19.61
N ALA A 52 -23.84 14.86 -18.50
CA ALA A 52 -23.80 14.10 -17.25
C ALA A 52 -24.41 12.70 -17.38
N TYR A 53 -24.11 11.79 -16.45
CA TYR A 53 -24.76 10.48 -16.43
C TYR A 53 -26.28 10.62 -16.17
N SER A 54 -27.05 9.61 -16.59
CA SER A 54 -28.52 9.67 -16.66
C SER A 54 -29.22 9.98 -15.34
N THR A 55 -28.62 9.60 -14.20
CA THR A 55 -29.19 9.79 -12.85
C THR A 55 -28.38 10.79 -12.02
N PHE A 56 -27.72 11.76 -12.66
CA PHE A 56 -26.97 12.82 -11.95
C PHE A 56 -27.88 13.73 -11.15
N LYS A 57 -29.01 14.17 -11.72
CA LYS A 57 -29.98 15.03 -11.03
C LYS A 57 -30.55 14.33 -9.80
N GLY A 58 -30.47 14.98 -8.65
CA GLY A 58 -30.91 14.43 -7.35
C GLY A 58 -29.84 13.60 -6.64
N SER A 59 -28.63 13.51 -7.20
CA SER A 59 -27.48 12.96 -6.47
C SER A 59 -26.87 14.02 -5.54
N PRO A 60 -26.15 13.62 -4.47
CA PRO A 60 -25.45 14.57 -3.61
C PRO A 60 -24.52 15.51 -4.40
N MET A 61 -23.79 14.96 -5.38
CA MET A 61 -22.88 15.76 -6.21
C MET A 61 -23.61 16.80 -7.08
N SER A 62 -24.88 16.57 -7.44
CA SER A 62 -25.71 17.59 -8.13
C SER A 62 -26.18 18.73 -7.23
N GLU A 63 -26.10 18.54 -5.92
CA GLU A 63 -26.32 19.58 -4.90
C GLU A 63 -24.99 20.19 -4.45
N GLY A 64 -23.88 19.77 -5.06
CA GLY A 64 -22.55 20.21 -4.67
C GLY A 64 -22.08 19.58 -3.37
N GLU A 65 -22.59 18.41 -2.99
CA GLU A 65 -22.12 17.64 -1.84
C GLU A 65 -21.11 16.59 -2.31
N PHE A 66 -19.83 16.77 -1.95
CA PHE A 66 -18.74 15.88 -2.35
C PHE A 66 -18.47 14.80 -1.30
N GLN A 67 -17.66 13.80 -1.66
CA GLN A 67 -17.42 12.66 -0.78
C GLN A 67 -16.97 13.05 0.63
N TYR A 68 -16.06 14.01 0.77
CA TYR A 68 -15.56 14.43 2.08
C TYR A 68 -16.60 15.23 2.88
N ASN A 69 -17.51 15.94 2.20
CA ASN A 69 -18.62 16.64 2.85
C ASN A 69 -19.56 15.65 3.56
N MET A 70 -19.83 14.49 2.93
CA MET A 70 -20.62 13.41 3.54
C MET A 70 -19.95 12.75 4.77
N TRP A 71 -18.66 13.01 5.00
CA TRP A 71 -17.94 12.62 6.22
C TRP A 71 -17.89 13.75 7.26
N GLY A 72 -18.53 14.89 6.99
CA GLY A 72 -18.53 16.07 7.83
C GLY A 72 -17.28 16.94 7.70
N VAL A 73 -16.40 16.64 6.74
CA VAL A 73 -15.18 17.44 6.48
C VAL A 73 -15.56 18.66 5.64
N LYS A 74 -15.09 19.83 6.06
CA LYS A 74 -15.34 21.10 5.37
C LYS A 74 -14.18 21.48 4.45
N ASP A 75 -14.44 22.35 3.49
CA ASP A 75 -13.44 22.79 2.50
C ASP A 75 -12.22 23.44 3.17
N GLU A 76 -12.41 24.13 4.31
CA GLU A 76 -11.34 24.78 5.06
C GLU A 76 -10.40 23.81 5.80
N GLU A 77 -10.80 22.54 5.95
CA GLU A 77 -10.04 21.48 6.62
C GLU A 77 -9.18 20.66 5.63
N LEU A 78 -9.27 20.94 4.33
CA LEU A 78 -8.53 20.26 3.28
C LEU A 78 -7.09 20.78 3.18
N SER A 79 -6.25 20.12 2.37
CA SER A 79 -4.81 20.45 2.29
C SER A 79 -4.51 21.84 1.73
N GLY A 80 -5.49 22.49 1.08
CA GLY A 80 -5.31 23.75 0.36
C GLY A 80 -4.55 23.62 -0.97
N ARG A 81 -4.24 22.39 -1.41
CA ARG A 81 -3.52 22.12 -2.67
C ARG A 81 -4.39 22.32 -3.92
N TRP A 82 -5.70 22.11 -3.78
CA TRP A 82 -6.63 22.05 -4.91
C TRP A 82 -7.80 23.03 -4.75
N ASP A 83 -8.22 23.63 -5.85
CA ASP A 83 -9.34 24.58 -5.87
C ASP A 83 -10.69 23.86 -5.97
N TRP A 84 -11.12 23.31 -4.84
CA TRP A 84 -12.41 22.64 -4.70
C TRP A 84 -13.60 23.56 -4.97
N LYS A 85 -13.46 24.87 -4.71
CA LYS A 85 -14.53 25.85 -4.90
C LYS A 85 -14.85 26.03 -6.38
N THR A 86 -13.82 26.20 -7.21
CA THR A 86 -14.00 26.31 -8.66
C THR A 86 -14.53 24.99 -9.23
N LEU A 87 -13.97 23.85 -8.82
CA LEU A 87 -14.45 22.54 -9.27
C LEU A 87 -15.92 22.31 -8.91
N ARG A 88 -16.35 22.69 -7.70
CA ARG A 88 -17.76 22.57 -7.28
C ARG A 88 -18.70 23.38 -8.17
N LYS A 89 -18.31 24.61 -8.53
CA LYS A 89 -19.08 25.44 -9.45
C LYS A 89 -19.23 24.76 -10.82
N ASP A 90 -18.13 24.26 -11.37
CA ASP A 90 -18.13 23.58 -12.66
C ASP A 90 -18.97 22.30 -12.65
N VAL A 91 -18.92 21.52 -11.56
CA VAL A 91 -19.74 20.32 -11.38
C VAL A 91 -21.23 20.67 -11.29
N LEU A 92 -21.60 21.76 -10.62
CA LEU A 92 -22.98 22.22 -10.56
C LEU A 92 -23.51 22.68 -11.93
N GLU A 93 -22.64 23.30 -12.75
CA GLU A 93 -23.00 23.79 -14.07
C GLU A 93 -23.12 22.66 -15.11
N HIS A 94 -22.15 21.74 -15.13
CA HIS A 94 -22.00 20.77 -16.21
C HIS A 94 -22.32 19.33 -15.79
N GLY A 95 -22.38 19.06 -14.49
CA GLY A 95 -22.46 17.73 -13.93
C GLY A 95 -21.17 16.92 -14.08
N VAL A 96 -21.27 15.62 -13.83
CA VAL A 96 -20.18 14.66 -13.99
C VAL A 96 -20.62 13.48 -14.85
N ARG A 97 -19.68 12.83 -15.54
CA ARG A 97 -19.98 11.72 -16.45
C ARG A 97 -20.11 10.37 -15.73
N ASN A 98 -19.49 10.23 -14.58
CA ASN A 98 -19.48 9.00 -13.80
C ASN A 98 -20.05 9.27 -12.41
N SER A 99 -20.92 8.38 -11.94
CA SER A 99 -21.58 8.48 -10.63
C SER A 99 -20.63 8.22 -9.46
N LEU A 100 -19.65 7.35 -9.66
CA LEU A 100 -18.63 6.96 -8.69
C LEU A 100 -17.29 6.76 -9.41
N LEU A 101 -16.20 7.07 -8.70
CA LEU A 101 -14.90 7.32 -9.28
C LEU A 101 -13.77 6.54 -8.62
N VAL A 102 -13.72 6.47 -7.29
CA VAL A 102 -12.54 5.98 -6.55
C VAL A 102 -12.92 4.76 -5.71
N ALA A 103 -12.22 3.65 -5.92
CA ALA A 103 -12.42 2.38 -5.23
C ALA A 103 -11.10 1.58 -5.17
N PRO A 104 -10.23 1.84 -4.19
CA PRO A 104 -8.96 1.13 -4.07
C PRO A 104 -9.17 -0.38 -3.88
N MET A 105 -8.79 -1.14 -4.90
CA MET A 105 -8.97 -2.58 -5.01
C MET A 105 -7.67 -3.34 -4.65
N PRO A 106 -7.75 -4.66 -4.39
CA PRO A 106 -6.57 -5.50 -4.36
C PRO A 106 -5.89 -5.46 -5.74
N THR A 107 -4.58 -5.32 -5.75
CA THR A 107 -3.77 -5.20 -6.97
C THR A 107 -2.80 -6.36 -7.16
N ALA A 108 -2.96 -7.46 -6.41
CA ALA A 108 -2.11 -8.65 -6.38
C ALA A 108 -1.36 -8.97 -7.68
N SER A 109 -2.05 -9.11 -8.81
CA SER A 109 -1.39 -9.43 -10.09
C SER A 109 -0.69 -8.23 -10.74
N THR A 110 -1.32 -7.06 -10.74
CA THR A 110 -0.79 -5.86 -11.42
C THR A 110 0.37 -5.24 -10.66
N SER A 111 0.36 -5.30 -9.32
CA SER A 111 1.47 -4.83 -8.48
C SER A 111 2.69 -5.71 -8.63
N GLN A 112 2.49 -7.02 -8.77
CA GLN A 112 3.58 -7.94 -9.09
C GLN A 112 4.18 -7.66 -10.47
N ILE A 113 3.36 -7.43 -11.49
CA ILE A 113 3.84 -7.08 -12.85
C ILE A 113 4.68 -5.80 -12.83
N LEU A 114 4.25 -4.79 -12.07
CA LEU A 114 4.95 -3.50 -11.97
C LEU A 114 6.03 -3.46 -10.88
N GLY A 115 6.25 -4.55 -10.15
CA GLY A 115 7.24 -4.63 -9.08
C GLY A 115 6.96 -3.70 -7.89
N ASN A 116 5.69 -3.43 -7.59
CA ASN A 116 5.21 -2.61 -6.47
C ASN A 116 4.58 -3.47 -5.36
N ASN A 117 4.52 -2.93 -4.15
CA ASN A 117 3.70 -3.50 -3.09
C ASN A 117 2.21 -3.34 -3.39
N GLU A 118 1.40 -4.25 -2.85
CA GLU A 118 -0.03 -4.30 -3.13
C GLU A 118 -0.77 -3.08 -2.57
N ALA A 119 -1.56 -2.46 -3.44
CA ALA A 119 -2.55 -1.46 -3.12
C ALA A 119 -2.04 -0.35 -2.18
N PHE A 120 -2.72 -0.20 -1.05
CA PHE A 120 -2.37 0.72 0.04
C PHE A 120 -1.88 -0.04 1.28
N GLU A 121 -1.45 -1.29 1.12
CA GLU A 121 -1.03 -2.14 2.23
C GLU A 121 0.41 -1.83 2.66
N PRO A 122 0.76 -1.97 3.95
CA PRO A 122 2.14 -2.08 4.37
C PRO A 122 2.79 -3.38 3.86
N TYR A 123 4.12 -3.44 3.85
CA TYR A 123 4.80 -4.70 3.58
C TYR A 123 4.43 -5.76 4.62
N THR A 124 3.97 -6.92 4.15
CA THR A 124 3.63 -8.05 5.03
C THR A 124 4.87 -8.77 5.56
N SER A 125 5.98 -8.69 4.80
CA SER A 125 7.29 -9.26 5.12
C SER A 125 8.37 -8.53 4.31
N ASN A 126 9.57 -8.35 4.86
CA ASN A 126 10.71 -7.87 4.07
C ASN A 126 11.43 -8.99 3.30
N ILE A 127 11.11 -10.26 3.56
CA ILE A 127 11.61 -11.41 2.80
C ILE A 127 10.50 -12.45 2.67
N TYR A 128 10.26 -12.97 1.46
CA TYR A 128 9.25 -13.98 1.24
C TYR A 128 9.67 -14.97 0.16
N THR A 129 9.20 -16.20 0.27
CA THR A 129 9.46 -17.25 -0.72
C THR A 129 8.39 -17.21 -1.79
N ARG A 130 8.80 -17.00 -3.04
CA ARG A 130 7.95 -17.08 -4.22
C ARG A 130 8.12 -18.44 -4.88
N ARG A 131 7.02 -19.20 -4.98
CA ARG A 131 6.98 -20.47 -5.72
C ARG A 131 6.61 -20.22 -7.17
N VAL A 132 7.42 -20.68 -8.09
CA VAL A 132 7.15 -20.71 -9.53
C VAL A 132 7.36 -22.13 -10.05
N LEU A 133 7.01 -22.39 -11.32
CA LEU A 133 7.14 -23.71 -11.92
C LEU A 133 8.59 -24.25 -11.89
N SER A 134 9.58 -23.37 -11.95
CA SER A 134 11.01 -23.70 -11.93
C SER A 134 11.61 -23.87 -10.53
N GLY A 135 10.86 -23.60 -9.45
CA GLY A 135 11.35 -23.75 -8.08
C GLY A 135 10.83 -22.70 -7.10
N GLU A 136 11.46 -22.66 -5.92
CA GLU A 136 11.21 -21.65 -4.90
C GLU A 136 12.33 -20.61 -4.90
N PHE A 137 11.97 -19.33 -5.00
CA PHE A 137 12.91 -18.23 -5.01
C PHE A 137 12.67 -17.33 -3.80
N ILE A 138 13.73 -16.90 -3.14
CA ILE A 138 13.65 -15.95 -2.05
C ILE A 138 13.62 -14.55 -2.65
N VAL A 139 12.57 -13.80 -2.36
CA VAL A 139 12.39 -12.42 -2.77
C VAL A 139 12.56 -11.52 -1.56
N VAL A 140 13.51 -10.58 -1.64
CA VAL A 140 13.75 -9.56 -0.62
C VAL A 140 13.04 -8.28 -1.03
N ASN A 141 12.57 -7.50 -0.05
CA ASN A 141 12.14 -6.13 -0.29
C ASN A 141 13.29 -5.35 -0.91
N LYS A 142 13.15 -4.97 -2.19
CA LYS A 142 14.19 -4.32 -3.00
C LYS A 142 14.77 -3.08 -2.31
N HIS A 143 13.92 -2.27 -1.67
CA HIS A 143 14.33 -1.05 -1.01
C HIS A 143 15.19 -1.34 0.23
N LEU A 144 14.81 -2.35 1.03
CA LEU A 144 15.61 -2.76 2.18
C LEU A 144 16.96 -3.32 1.73
N LEU A 145 16.96 -4.14 0.68
CA LEU A 145 18.19 -4.72 0.15
C LEU A 145 19.16 -3.62 -0.31
N GLU A 146 18.68 -2.63 -1.05
CA GLU A 146 19.47 -1.47 -1.47
C GLU A 146 20.10 -0.76 -0.25
N ASP A 147 19.32 -0.48 0.80
CA ASP A 147 19.82 0.17 2.02
C ASP A 147 20.87 -0.68 2.78
N LEU A 148 20.63 -2.00 2.91
CA LEU A 148 21.57 -2.89 3.61
C LEU A 148 22.88 -3.05 2.83
N VAL A 149 22.79 -3.04 1.50
CA VAL A 149 23.94 -3.04 0.59
C VAL A 149 24.73 -1.74 0.70
N ASP A 150 24.06 -0.59 0.71
CA ASP A 150 24.71 0.71 0.85
C ASP A 150 25.37 0.89 2.22
N LEU A 151 24.83 0.25 3.26
CA LEU A 151 25.45 0.16 4.58
C LEU A 151 26.62 -0.84 4.66
N GLY A 152 26.83 -1.67 3.64
CA GLY A 152 27.87 -2.70 3.62
C GLY A 152 27.61 -3.85 4.62
N ILE A 153 26.36 -4.08 5.02
CA ILE A 153 25.97 -5.10 6.00
C ILE A 153 25.11 -6.22 5.39
N TRP A 154 24.96 -6.24 4.07
CA TRP A 154 24.25 -7.31 3.37
C TRP A 154 25.19 -8.50 3.09
N ASP A 155 24.93 -9.62 3.75
CA ASP A 155 25.59 -10.90 3.54
C ASP A 155 24.61 -12.08 3.73
N ASN A 156 25.11 -13.31 3.59
CA ASN A 156 24.31 -14.52 3.80
C ASN A 156 23.79 -14.64 5.23
N ASP A 157 24.57 -14.24 6.23
CA ASP A 157 24.18 -14.32 7.63
C ASP A 157 22.99 -13.37 7.92
N MET A 158 23.04 -12.14 7.40
CA MET A 158 21.96 -11.15 7.44
C MET A 158 20.71 -11.68 6.74
N LYS A 159 20.84 -12.21 5.53
CA LYS A 159 19.72 -12.80 4.79
C LYS A 159 19.05 -13.92 5.60
N GLU A 160 19.83 -14.85 6.14
CA GLU A 160 19.32 -15.93 6.98
C GLU A 160 18.68 -15.43 8.27
N GLU A 161 19.25 -14.41 8.92
CA GLU A 161 18.71 -13.82 10.14
C GLU A 161 17.32 -13.20 9.89
N ILE A 162 17.17 -12.44 8.79
CA ILE A 162 15.88 -11.89 8.37
C ILE A 162 14.88 -13.00 8.04
N MET A 163 15.31 -14.09 7.40
CA MET A 163 14.45 -15.25 7.13
C MET A 163 13.99 -15.94 8.41
N ARG A 164 14.91 -16.21 9.36
CA ARG A 164 14.60 -16.80 10.67
C ARG A 164 13.58 -15.96 11.45
N ALA A 165 13.63 -14.64 11.27
CA ALA A 165 12.69 -13.69 11.86
C ALA A 165 11.44 -13.42 11.00
N ASN A 166 11.18 -14.23 9.96
CA ASN A 166 10.03 -14.11 9.08
C ASN A 166 9.88 -12.70 8.46
N GLY A 167 11.01 -12.12 8.03
CA GLY A 167 11.07 -10.80 7.40
C GLY A 167 11.14 -9.61 8.35
N SER A 168 11.15 -9.84 9.67
CA SER A 168 11.37 -8.77 10.63
C SER A 168 12.86 -8.45 10.74
N ILE A 169 13.19 -7.15 10.80
CA ILE A 169 14.55 -6.66 11.03
C ILE A 169 14.74 -6.03 12.42
N GLN A 170 13.69 -6.01 13.25
CA GLN A 170 13.66 -5.19 14.48
C GLN A 170 14.71 -5.64 15.52
N HIS A 171 14.99 -6.94 15.56
CA HIS A 171 15.89 -7.58 16.51
C HIS A 171 17.38 -7.48 16.11
N ILE A 172 17.68 -7.17 14.85
CA ILE A 172 19.04 -7.18 14.29
C ILE A 172 19.79 -5.93 14.74
N ARG A 173 20.85 -6.08 15.54
CA ARG A 173 21.52 -4.94 16.20
C ARG A 173 22.32 -4.05 15.24
N SER A 174 22.84 -4.61 14.16
CA SER A 174 23.64 -3.88 13.17
C SER A 174 22.81 -2.91 12.32
N ILE A 175 21.49 -3.08 12.26
CA ILE A 175 20.60 -2.21 11.49
C ILE A 175 20.24 -0.96 12.32
N PRO A 176 20.45 0.26 11.79
CA PRO A 176 20.04 1.52 12.40
C PRO A 176 18.54 1.61 12.74
N GLN A 177 18.19 2.38 13.77
CA GLN A 177 16.81 2.46 14.28
C GLN A 177 15.84 3.11 13.29
N ASP A 178 16.30 4.10 12.53
CA ASP A 178 15.54 4.75 11.46
C ASP A 178 15.15 3.76 10.36
N LEU A 179 16.06 2.88 9.93
CA LEU A 179 15.72 1.80 8.98
C LEU A 179 14.76 0.79 9.60
N LYS A 180 14.94 0.44 10.89
CA LYS A 180 13.98 -0.42 11.59
C LYS A 180 12.58 0.17 11.60
N GLU A 181 12.44 1.46 11.86
CA GLU A 181 11.15 2.15 11.80
C GLU A 181 10.58 2.17 10.37
N LEU A 182 11.43 2.42 9.36
CA LEU A 182 11.04 2.48 7.95
C LEU A 182 10.51 1.13 7.43
N TYR A 183 11.17 0.03 7.81
CA TYR A 183 10.88 -1.32 7.32
C TYR A 183 10.13 -2.19 8.33
N LYS A 184 9.35 -1.57 9.23
CA LYS A 184 8.36 -2.33 10.00
C LYS A 184 7.47 -3.11 9.05
N THR A 185 7.22 -4.38 9.39
CA THR A 185 6.21 -5.19 8.73
C THR A 185 4.83 -4.85 9.31
N VAL A 186 3.77 -5.18 8.58
CA VAL A 186 2.39 -4.97 9.06
C VAL A 186 2.11 -5.61 10.43
N TRP A 187 2.86 -6.66 10.78
CA TRP A 187 2.77 -7.40 12.03
C TRP A 187 3.37 -6.68 13.24
N GLU A 188 4.04 -5.56 13.00
CA GLU A 188 4.73 -4.71 13.97
C GLU A 188 4.08 -3.32 14.06
N MET A 189 2.99 -3.12 13.29
CA MET A 189 2.23 -1.87 13.24
C MET A 189 0.94 -1.98 14.05
N SER A 190 0.49 -0.83 14.54
CA SER A 190 -0.81 -0.69 15.22
C SER A 190 -1.95 -0.75 14.19
N MET A 191 -2.86 -1.71 14.32
CA MET A 191 -4.05 -1.77 13.47
C MET A 191 -4.97 -0.56 13.66
N LYS A 192 -4.90 0.12 14.82
CA LYS A 192 -5.60 1.40 15.02
C LYS A 192 -5.09 2.46 14.04
N ASP A 193 -3.78 2.58 13.88
CA ASP A 193 -3.19 3.54 12.94
C ASP A 193 -3.53 3.20 11.49
N ILE A 194 -3.56 1.90 11.13
CA ILE A 194 -3.99 1.45 9.81
C ILE A 194 -5.46 1.83 9.54
N ILE A 195 -6.34 1.66 10.54
CA ILE A 195 -7.75 2.07 10.46
C ILE A 195 -7.87 3.59 10.37
N ASP A 196 -7.06 4.35 11.12
CA ASP A 196 -7.05 5.81 11.06
C ASP A 196 -6.62 6.32 9.68
N MET A 197 -5.57 5.73 9.09
CA MET A 197 -5.15 6.03 7.72
C MET A 197 -6.22 5.66 6.69
N ALA A 198 -6.91 4.52 6.87
CA ALA A 198 -8.03 4.13 6.02
C ALA A 198 -9.19 5.12 6.10
N ARG A 199 -9.49 5.65 7.28
CA ARG A 199 -10.50 6.69 7.48
C ARG A 199 -10.09 7.98 6.79
N GLN A 200 -8.86 8.44 6.97
CA GLN A 200 -8.34 9.69 6.39
C GLN A 200 -8.43 9.70 4.88
N ARG A 201 -8.06 8.61 4.20
CA ARG A 201 -8.27 8.48 2.75
C ARG A 201 -9.74 8.27 2.37
N GLY A 202 -10.54 7.66 3.26
CA GLY A 202 -11.97 7.43 3.07
C GLY A 202 -12.78 8.70 2.82
N TYR A 203 -12.30 9.85 3.29
CA TYR A 203 -12.88 11.16 2.98
C TYR A 203 -12.90 11.45 1.48
N PHE A 204 -12.02 10.82 0.69
CA PHE A 204 -11.88 11.05 -0.74
C PHE A 204 -12.20 9.81 -1.58
N ILE A 205 -12.83 8.79 -0.98
CA ILE A 205 -13.21 7.53 -1.64
C ILE A 205 -14.73 7.40 -1.68
N ASP A 206 -15.32 7.62 -2.86
CA ASP A 206 -16.77 7.63 -3.04
C ASP A 206 -17.41 6.24 -3.01
N GLN A 207 -16.64 5.19 -3.28
CA GLN A 207 -17.04 3.80 -3.04
C GLN A 207 -16.52 3.31 -1.69
N SER A 208 -15.55 2.39 -1.68
CA SER A 208 -14.91 1.87 -0.48
C SER A 208 -13.50 1.40 -0.81
N GLN A 209 -12.82 0.75 0.13
CA GLN A 209 -11.47 0.23 -0.03
C GLN A 209 -11.38 -1.19 0.54
N SER A 210 -10.60 -2.06 -0.11
CA SER A 210 -10.41 -3.46 0.31
C SER A 210 -9.42 -3.58 1.48
N LEU A 211 -9.83 -3.14 2.67
CA LEU A 211 -8.98 -3.04 3.85
C LEU A 211 -8.73 -4.39 4.54
N ASN A 212 -7.56 -4.99 4.32
CA ASN A 212 -7.11 -6.12 5.13
C ASN A 212 -6.63 -5.65 6.51
N LEU A 213 -6.92 -6.45 7.55
CA LEU A 213 -6.43 -6.23 8.91
C LEU A 213 -5.62 -7.44 9.37
N PHE A 214 -4.60 -7.18 10.19
CA PHE A 214 -3.57 -8.16 10.55
C PHE A 214 -3.50 -8.29 12.06
N MET A 215 -3.53 -9.53 12.57
CA MET A 215 -3.52 -9.77 14.01
C MET A 215 -2.68 -10.99 14.38
N LYS A 216 -1.73 -10.80 15.29
CA LYS A 216 -1.08 -11.90 16.00
C LYS A 216 -1.98 -12.35 17.15
N ASP A 217 -2.10 -13.66 17.36
CA ASP A 217 -2.83 -14.26 18.48
C ASP A 217 -4.22 -13.64 18.68
N PRO A 218 -5.12 -13.83 17.69
CA PRO A 218 -6.45 -13.25 17.73
C PRO A 218 -7.26 -13.81 18.90
N ASP A 219 -7.97 -12.93 19.58
CA ASP A 219 -8.96 -13.28 20.59
C ASP A 219 -10.24 -12.45 20.39
N PHE A 220 -11.33 -12.90 21.02
CA PHE A 220 -12.64 -12.26 20.88
C PHE A 220 -12.61 -10.78 21.29
N GLY A 221 -11.84 -10.42 22.32
CA GLY A 221 -11.73 -9.05 22.80
C GLY A 221 -11.08 -8.15 21.77
N LYS A 222 -9.89 -8.52 21.28
CA LYS A 222 -9.14 -7.76 20.27
C LYS A 222 -9.92 -7.60 18.97
N LEU A 223 -10.54 -8.69 18.47
CA LEU A 223 -11.33 -8.65 17.24
C LEU A 223 -12.57 -7.75 17.40
N THR A 224 -13.28 -7.89 18.51
CA THR A 224 -14.46 -7.05 18.80
C THR A 224 -14.06 -5.58 18.85
N SER A 225 -13.03 -5.23 19.62
CA SER A 225 -12.54 -3.85 19.73
C SER A 225 -12.12 -3.29 18.36
N MET A 226 -11.43 -4.07 17.54
CA MET A 226 -11.00 -3.67 16.21
C MET A 226 -12.19 -3.40 15.26
N HIS A 227 -13.19 -4.28 15.24
CA HIS A 227 -14.41 -4.08 14.45
C HIS A 227 -15.20 -2.85 14.90
N PHE A 228 -15.41 -2.69 16.21
CA PHE A 228 -16.11 -1.52 16.74
C PHE A 228 -15.34 -0.22 16.48
N TYR A 229 -14.01 -0.26 16.50
CA TYR A 229 -13.18 0.90 16.18
C TYR A 229 -13.34 1.28 14.70
N ALA A 230 -13.25 0.31 13.78
CA ALA A 230 -13.47 0.53 12.35
C ALA A 230 -14.88 1.10 12.05
N TRP A 231 -15.91 0.53 12.68
CA TRP A 231 -17.29 1.01 12.54
C TRP A 231 -17.48 2.43 13.08
N LYS A 232 -17.03 2.70 14.32
CA LYS A 232 -17.10 4.05 14.92
C LYS A 232 -16.28 5.09 14.16
N SER A 233 -15.25 4.65 13.44
CA SER A 233 -14.46 5.50 12.56
C SER A 233 -15.18 5.87 11.26
N GLY A 234 -16.37 5.32 10.99
CA GLY A 234 -17.17 5.61 9.80
C GLY A 234 -16.80 4.78 8.57
N LEU A 235 -15.90 3.79 8.69
CA LEU A 235 -15.47 3.00 7.54
C LEU A 235 -16.62 2.24 6.90
N LYS A 236 -16.77 2.39 5.57
CA LYS A 236 -17.73 1.64 4.75
C LYS A 236 -17.41 0.15 4.69
N THR A 237 -16.12 -0.18 4.54
CA THR A 237 -15.58 -1.54 4.69
C THR A 237 -14.68 -1.56 5.93
N GLY A 238 -15.19 -2.12 7.02
CA GLY A 238 -14.42 -2.22 8.27
C GLY A 238 -13.32 -3.28 8.26
N MET A 239 -13.48 -4.32 7.43
CA MET A 239 -12.49 -5.37 7.22
C MET A 239 -12.80 -6.16 5.94
N TYR A 240 -11.79 -6.47 5.14
CA TYR A 240 -11.87 -7.37 3.99
C TYR A 240 -11.44 -8.78 4.40
N TYR A 241 -10.14 -9.03 4.52
CA TYR A 241 -9.62 -10.23 5.22
C TYR A 241 -9.07 -9.87 6.59
N LEU A 242 -9.29 -10.79 7.54
CA LEU A 242 -8.44 -10.92 8.71
C LEU A 242 -7.28 -11.85 8.35
N ARG A 243 -6.06 -11.35 8.44
CA ARG A 243 -4.83 -12.14 8.29
C ARG A 243 -4.25 -12.41 9.67
N THR A 244 -4.04 -13.67 10.00
CA THR A 244 -3.52 -14.07 11.31
C THR A 244 -2.16 -14.72 11.17
N LYS A 245 -1.32 -14.56 12.19
CA LYS A 245 -0.13 -15.40 12.41
C LYS A 245 -0.35 -16.21 13.68
N SER A 246 -0.15 -17.52 13.58
CA SER A 246 -0.09 -18.42 14.74
C SER A 246 1.16 -18.10 15.57
N ALA A 247 1.05 -17.99 16.90
CA ALA A 247 2.22 -17.96 17.80
C ALA A 247 3.10 -19.22 17.66
N VAL A 248 2.49 -20.35 17.30
CA VAL A 248 3.20 -21.59 17.04
C VAL A 248 3.50 -21.65 15.56
N ASN A 249 4.61 -21.03 15.15
CA ASN A 249 5.24 -21.44 13.91
C ASN A 249 5.91 -22.78 14.19
N ALA A 250 5.50 -23.81 13.44
CA ALA A 250 6.28 -25.03 13.30
C ALA A 250 7.73 -24.59 13.12
N LYS A 251 8.65 -25.11 13.95
CA LYS A 251 10.08 -24.97 13.72
C LYS A 251 10.27 -25.21 12.23
N GLN A 252 10.58 -24.17 11.46
CA GLN A 252 11.01 -24.37 10.10
C GLN A 252 12.22 -25.27 10.28
N PHE A 253 12.09 -26.52 9.84
CA PHE A 253 13.21 -27.42 9.74
C PHE A 253 14.13 -26.74 8.75
N THR A 254 15.04 -25.93 9.27
CA THR A 254 16.29 -25.61 8.61
C THR A 254 16.90 -26.98 8.43
N LEU A 255 16.68 -27.54 7.24
CA LEU A 255 17.35 -28.74 6.81
C LEU A 255 18.82 -28.44 7.07
N ASN A 256 19.45 -29.24 7.93
CA ASN A 256 20.89 -29.44 7.86
C ASN A 256 21.15 -30.11 6.50
N ILE A 257 21.08 -29.33 5.44
CA ILE A 257 21.70 -29.67 4.18
C ILE A 257 23.16 -29.39 4.45
N GLU A 258 23.98 -30.44 4.40
CA GLU A 258 25.42 -30.29 4.25
C GLU A 258 25.69 -29.11 3.32
N LYS A 259 26.60 -28.20 3.72
CA LYS A 259 27.00 -27.04 2.92
C LYS A 259 27.31 -27.49 1.48
N LYS A 260 26.31 -27.46 0.60
CA LYS A 260 26.54 -27.26 -0.81
C LYS A 260 27.06 -25.84 -0.91
N GLU A 261 28.08 -25.65 -1.72
CA GLU A 261 28.48 -24.32 -2.18
C GLU A 261 27.23 -23.69 -2.82
N GLU A 262 26.46 -22.93 -2.04
CA GLU A 262 25.38 -22.10 -2.54
C GLU A 262 26.01 -20.85 -3.13
N ASP A 263 25.53 -20.46 -4.31
CA ASP A 263 25.89 -19.20 -4.96
C ASP A 263 25.86 -18.07 -3.93
N ASN A 264 26.98 -17.35 -3.81
CA ASN A 264 27.01 -16.15 -3.01
C ASN A 264 25.88 -15.23 -3.50
N PRO A 265 25.12 -14.59 -2.59
CA PRO A 265 24.13 -13.61 -2.98
C PRO A 265 24.83 -12.56 -3.82
N LEU A 266 24.15 -12.13 -4.90
CA LEU A 266 24.66 -11.14 -5.83
C LEU A 266 25.35 -10.02 -5.05
N SER A 267 26.60 -9.74 -5.42
CA SER A 267 27.35 -8.66 -4.83
C SER A 267 26.61 -7.33 -5.02
N PRO A 268 26.89 -6.32 -4.19
CA PRO A 268 26.33 -4.97 -4.33
C PRO A 268 26.34 -4.43 -5.77
N GLU A 269 27.41 -4.72 -6.50
CA GLU A 269 27.64 -4.28 -7.88
C GLU A 269 26.78 -5.07 -8.87
N GLU A 270 26.68 -6.39 -8.71
CA GLU A 270 25.85 -7.25 -9.55
C GLU A 270 24.35 -6.97 -9.34
N PHE A 271 23.92 -6.71 -8.11
CA PHE A 271 22.53 -6.37 -7.82
C PHE A 271 22.15 -4.99 -8.35
N LYS A 272 23.01 -3.97 -8.16
CA LYS A 272 22.80 -2.63 -8.75
C LYS A 272 22.74 -2.70 -10.27
N ALA A 273 23.64 -3.44 -10.90
CA ALA A 273 23.63 -3.67 -12.34
C ALA A 273 22.34 -4.38 -12.81
N MET A 274 21.86 -5.37 -12.05
CA MET A 274 20.60 -6.06 -12.36
C MET A 274 19.39 -5.14 -12.23
N ILE A 275 19.36 -4.26 -11.22
CA ILE A 275 18.28 -3.27 -11.05
C ILE A 275 18.33 -2.21 -12.16
N GLU A 276 19.50 -1.67 -12.51
CA GLU A 276 19.66 -0.75 -13.64
C GLU A 276 19.21 -1.40 -14.96
N ALA A 277 19.66 -2.63 -15.23
CA ALA A 277 19.21 -3.38 -16.40
C ALA A 277 17.69 -3.60 -16.42
N SER A 278 17.06 -3.80 -15.26
CA SER A 278 15.60 -3.95 -15.16
C SER A 278 14.81 -2.66 -15.39
N LYS A 279 15.43 -1.49 -15.14
CA LYS A 279 14.82 -0.18 -15.41
C LYS A 279 14.88 0.18 -16.89
N ASP A 280 15.89 -0.32 -17.60
CA ASP A 280 16.12 -0.06 -19.03
C ASP A 280 15.56 -1.13 -19.98
N ALA A 281 15.12 -2.28 -19.45
CA ALA A 281 14.50 -3.34 -20.24
C ALA A 281 13.11 -2.90 -20.75
N GLY A 282 12.97 -2.82 -22.07
CA GLY A 282 11.67 -2.66 -22.73
C GLY A 282 10.73 -3.85 -22.46
N PRO A 283 9.44 -3.74 -22.84
CA PRO A 283 8.41 -4.74 -22.51
C PRO A 283 8.75 -6.19 -22.89
N ASP A 284 9.63 -6.38 -23.88
CA ASP A 284 9.98 -7.68 -24.46
C ASP A 284 11.19 -8.37 -23.82
N ASP A 285 11.99 -7.67 -22.99
CA ASP A 285 13.17 -8.24 -22.30
C ASP A 285 12.88 -8.64 -20.84
N CYS A 286 11.61 -8.61 -20.43
CA CYS A 286 11.18 -9.06 -19.13
C CYS A 286 11.18 -10.60 -19.05
N LEU A 287 12.37 -11.19 -18.86
CA LEU A 287 12.55 -12.61 -18.47
C LEU A 287 11.88 -12.96 -17.12
N MET A 288 11.28 -11.97 -16.44
CA MET A 288 10.49 -12.13 -15.21
C MET A 288 9.01 -12.47 -15.48
N CYS A 289 8.58 -12.43 -16.74
CA CYS A 289 7.32 -13.03 -17.17
C CYS A 289 7.56 -14.52 -17.45
N GLY A 290 7.56 -15.33 -16.39
CA GLY A 290 7.42 -16.77 -16.54
C GLY A 290 6.18 -17.08 -17.37
N SER A 291 6.39 -17.80 -18.47
CA SER A 291 5.36 -18.45 -19.30
C SER A 291 4.26 -19.11 -18.46
#